data_AF-A0A949H9X5-F1
#
_entry.id   AF-A0A949H9X5-F1
#
_cell.length_a   1.000
_cell.length_b   1.000
_cell.length_c   1.000
_cell.angle_alpha   90.00
_cell.angle_beta   90.00
_cell.angle_gamma   90.00
#
_symmetry.space_group_name_H-M   'P 1'
#
loop_
_entity.id
_entity.type
_entity.pdbx_description
1 polymer ?
#
loop_
_entity_poly.entity_id
_entity_poly.type
_entity_poly.pdbx_seq_one_letter_code
_entity_poly.pdbx_strand_id
1 'polypeptide(L)' 'MPAKPDLFEELDPAPRLLMGPGPVNVYPRVLRAMSVAIQGQFDPEFRRHMTQTMALYRQVFR' A
#
# COMPACT_ATOMS: atom_id res chain seq x y z
N MET A 1 -6.29 37.12 6.18
CA MET A 1 -7.35 36.14 5.83
C MET A 1 -7.11 34.92 6.68
N PRO A 2 -8.04 34.45 7.53
CA PRO A 2 -7.81 33.26 8.32
C PRO A 2 -7.73 32.04 7.39
N ALA A 3 -6.66 31.26 7.50
CA ALA A 3 -6.44 30.04 6.73
C ALA A 3 -7.59 29.07 6.97
N LYS A 4 -8.19 28.57 5.90
CA LYS A 4 -9.22 27.55 5.94
C LYS A 4 -8.59 26.27 6.53
N PRO A 5 -9.23 25.57 7.47
CA PRO A 5 -8.65 24.35 7.99
C PRO A 5 -8.67 23.29 6.87
N ASP A 6 -7.49 22.77 6.53
CA ASP A 6 -7.21 21.78 5.46
C ASP A 6 -7.93 20.41 5.65
N LEU A 7 -8.90 20.33 6.56
CA LEU A 7 -9.54 19.10 7.02
C LEU A 7 -10.33 18.36 5.93
N PHE A 8 -10.68 19.03 4.84
CA PHE A 8 -11.52 18.49 3.76
C PHE A 8 -10.86 18.56 2.38
N GLU A 9 -9.56 18.86 2.31
CA GLU A 9 -8.83 18.88 1.04
C GLU A 9 -8.46 17.46 0.60
N GLU A 10 -8.35 17.26 -0.72
CA GLU A 10 -7.93 15.97 -1.28
C GLU A 10 -6.44 15.73 -1.01
N LEU A 11 -6.08 14.50 -0.68
CA LEU A 11 -4.71 14.11 -0.41
C LEU A 11 -3.91 14.05 -1.71
N ASP A 12 -3.22 15.14 -2.06
CA ASP A 12 -2.37 15.25 -3.24
C ASP A 12 -0.91 15.64 -2.89
N PRO A 13 -0.08 14.68 -2.42
CA PRO A 13 1.31 14.96 -2.10
C PRO A 13 2.15 15.15 -3.37
N ALA A 14 2.96 16.21 -3.42
CA ALA A 14 3.90 16.43 -4.52
C ALA A 14 4.85 15.23 -4.73
N PRO A 15 5.15 14.85 -5.98
CA PRO A 15 6.01 13.70 -6.27
C PRO A 15 7.43 13.95 -5.74
N ARG A 16 8.00 12.95 -5.05
CA ARG A 16 9.37 12.99 -4.51
C ARG A 16 10.17 11.79 -4.99
N LEU A 17 11.45 12.01 -5.22
CA LEU A 17 12.42 10.93 -5.40
C LEU A 17 13.13 10.68 -4.06
N LEU A 18 12.70 9.64 -3.35
CA LEU A 18 13.24 9.30 -2.04
C LEU A 18 14.50 8.43 -2.18
N MET A 19 15.68 9.03 -2.00
CA MET A 19 17.00 8.37 -2.11
C MET A 19 17.72 8.23 -0.76
N GLY A 20 17.01 8.45 0.36
CA GLY A 20 17.55 8.27 1.71
C GLY A 20 17.62 6.80 2.15
N PRO A 21 18.05 6.52 3.40
CA PRO A 21 18.18 5.16 3.94
C PRO A 21 16.84 4.42 4.15
N GLY A 22 15.71 5.10 3.95
CA GLY A 22 14.37 4.56 4.15
C GLY A 22 13.51 5.52 4.99
N PRO A 23 12.21 5.67 4.69
CA PRO A 23 11.44 5.00 3.63
C PRO A 23 11.81 5.46 2.20
N VAL A 24 11.52 4.61 1.21
CA VAL A 24 11.77 4.87 -0.22
C VAL A 24 10.46 4.81 -1.01
N ASN A 25 10.51 5.23 -2.28
CA ASN A 25 9.36 5.18 -3.17
C ASN A 25 8.83 3.75 -3.35
N VAL A 26 7.52 3.58 -3.18
CA VAL A 26 6.83 2.31 -3.37
C VAL A 26 6.65 2.03 -4.86
N TYR A 27 6.84 0.78 -5.28
CA TYR A 27 6.65 0.40 -6.68
C TYR A 27 5.17 0.58 -7.11
N PRO A 28 4.87 1.13 -8.30
CA PRO A 28 3.50 1.46 -8.71
C PRO A 28 2.47 0.30 -8.65
N ARG A 29 2.91 -0.95 -8.87
CA ARG A 29 2.03 -2.13 -8.75
C ARG A 29 1.55 -2.36 -7.30
N VAL A 30 2.35 -2.01 -6.30
CA VAL A 30 1.97 -2.16 -4.88
C VAL A 30 0.94 -1.12 -4.49
N LEU A 31 1.14 0.15 -4.90
CA LEU A 31 0.16 1.21 -4.69
C LEU A 31 -1.19 0.85 -5.31
N ARG A 32 -1.19 0.36 -6.56
CA ARG A 32 -2.41 -0.11 -7.23
C ARG A 32 -3.09 -1.26 -6.49
N ALA A 33 -2.32 -2.20 -5.94
CA ALA A 33 -2.88 -3.32 -5.17
C ALA A 33 -3.52 -2.87 -3.85
N MET A 34 -2.97 -1.83 -3.19
CA MET A 34 -3.54 -1.28 -1.97
C MET A 34 -4.87 -0.53 -2.17
N SER A 35 -5.16 -0.08 -3.39
CA SER A 35 -6.44 0.57 -3.74
C SER A 35 -7.57 -0.42 -4.05
N VAL A 36 -7.32 -1.73 -4.01
CA VAL A 36 -8.33 -2.77 -4.28
C VAL A 36 -9.33 -2.86 -3.12
N ALA A 37 -10.59 -3.19 -3.44
CA ALA A 37 -11.64 -3.37 -2.46
C ALA A 37 -11.28 -4.41 -1.39
N ILE A 38 -11.67 -4.12 -0.14
CA ILE A 38 -11.41 -4.99 1.01
C ILE A 38 -12.24 -6.28 0.89
N GLN A 39 -11.62 -7.41 1.27
CA GLN A 39 -12.26 -8.72 1.37
C GLN A 39 -12.64 -9.04 2.82
N GLY A 40 -13.62 -9.92 3.01
CA GLY A 40 -14.00 -10.41 4.32
C GLY A 40 -12.90 -11.26 4.97
N GLN A 41 -12.80 -11.21 6.31
CA GLN A 41 -11.74 -11.88 7.08
C GLN A 41 -11.62 -13.40 6.80
N PHE A 42 -12.75 -14.07 6.54
CA PHE A 42 -12.80 -15.51 6.29
C PHE A 42 -13.20 -15.87 4.86
N ASP A 43 -13.12 -14.91 3.94
CA ASP A 43 -13.40 -15.14 2.53
C ASP A 43 -12.44 -16.20 1.94
N PRO A 44 -12.93 -17.20 1.17
CA PRO A 44 -12.08 -18.21 0.57
C PRO A 44 -10.96 -17.66 -0.32
N GLU A 45 -11.21 -16.59 -1.08
CA GLU A 45 -10.21 -15.93 -1.92
C GLU A 45 -9.16 -15.22 -1.06
N PHE A 46 -9.56 -14.57 0.03
CA PHE A 46 -8.61 -13.95 0.97
C PHE A 46 -7.67 -15.01 1.58
N ARG A 47 -8.21 -16.15 2.02
CA ARG A 47 -7.39 -17.28 2.54
C ARG A 47 -6.44 -17.85 1.47
N ARG A 48 -6.86 -17.87 0.20
CA ARG A 48 -5.99 -18.24 -0.93
C ARG A 48 -4.82 -17.26 -1.06
N HIS A 49 -5.07 -15.96 -0.98
CA HIS A 49 -4.02 -14.93 -1.00
C HIS A 49 -3.05 -15.01 0.18
N MET A 50 -3.55 -15.35 1.38
CA MET A 50 -2.68 -15.59 2.55
C MET A 50 -1.74 -16.77 2.31
N THR A 51 -2.23 -17.87 1.73
CA THR A 51 -1.43 -19.05 1.38
C THR A 51 -0.37 -18.71 0.33
N GLN A 52 -0.74 -17.95 -0.69
CA GLN A 52 0.21 -17.45 -1.70
C GLN A 52 1.29 -16.56 -1.08
N THR A 53 0.92 -15.66 -0.17
CA THR A 53 1.85 -14.78 0.54
C THR A 53 2.88 -15.59 1.33
N MET A 54 2.44 -16.62 2.08
CA MET A 54 3.36 -17.53 2.77
C MET A 54 4.35 -18.21 1.82
N ALA A 55 3.88 -18.69 0.67
CA ALA A 55 4.74 -19.36 -0.32
C ALA A 55 5.78 -18.39 -0.92
N LEU A 56 5.37 -17.15 -1.23
CA LEU A 56 6.26 -16.12 -1.77
C LEU A 56 7.34 -15.71 -0.78
N TYR A 57 6.98 -15.46 0.49
CA TYR A 57 7.97 -15.08 1.50
C TYR A 57 8.99 -16.18 1.78
N ARG A 58 8.59 -17.47 1.71
CA ARG A 58 9.56 -18.58 1.78
C ARG A 58 10.58 -18.57 0.65
N GLN A 59 10.30 -17.95 -0.49
CA GLN A 59 11.26 -17.81 -1.58
C GLN A 59 12.23 -16.64 -1.34
N VAL A 60 11.76 -15.57 -0.70
CA VAL A 60 12.58 -14.38 -0.38
C VAL A 60 13.61 -14.67 0.71
N PHE A 61 13.24 -15.45 1.73
CA PHE A 61 14.10 -15.78 2.86
C PHE A 61 14.85 -17.12 2.72
N ARG A 62 15.07 -17.59 1.49
CA ARG A 62 15.91 -18.76 1.22
C ARG A 62 17.39 -18.43 1.34
#